data_AF-A0A3S9SJ93-F1
#
_entry.id   AF-A0A3S9SJ93-F1
#
_cell.length_a   1.000
_cell.length_b   1.000
_cell.length_c   1.000
_cell.angle_alpha   90.00
_cell.angle_beta   90.00
_cell.angle_gamma   90.00
#
_symmetry.space_group_name_H-M   'P 1'
#
loop_
_entity.id
_entity.type
_entity.pdbx_description
1 polymer ?
#
loop_
_entity_poly.entity_id
_entity_poly.type
_entity_poly.pdbx_seq_one_letter_code
_entity_poly.pdbx_strand_id
1 'polypeptide(L)'
;MKHLILSLSVAAALAGCAGSGGVTIPDGTAPVPPLTPADSSKILGPASTGETPTTFQTGNGQLRYVSWYVEYWGTPSSENKFIYQAPNGKSYAFNGFTNPPNFSSRFTPDKNQPTKLNPQTSSDGNKLLVCCENGDANFPAGYLQSLRYGAWIGADGQTDLFAGGILADTADMQKRGGATAPTGKATYEVWAFRVKNGSVVASSYNTDSNPARRVNSLLTVNFNTGKVGGTIKGNADFGADIDFNDVTVNGNTFSGTASSGGVSGQVSGGFYGASGWYNPAGTEIGGKVTFNGNRSLDSVFGGTATDPRRDPDTTATDLTPVNP
;
A
#
# COMPACT_ATOMS: atom_id res chain seq x y z
N MET A 1 79.60 -27.92 27.43
CA MET A 1 79.37 -26.47 27.64
C MET A 1 79.05 -25.81 26.30
N LYS A 2 78.06 -24.92 26.31
CA LYS A 2 77.64 -23.96 25.27
C LYS A 2 76.65 -24.45 24.20
N HIS A 3 75.37 -24.17 24.50
CA HIS A 3 74.31 -23.80 23.58
C HIS A 3 74.71 -22.61 22.70
N LEU A 4 74.11 -22.45 21.51
CA LEU A 4 73.02 -21.48 21.24
C LEU A 4 72.94 -21.11 19.73
N ILE A 5 71.77 -21.36 19.12
CA ILE A 5 70.98 -20.56 18.15
C ILE A 5 71.64 -19.97 16.88
N LEU A 6 71.03 -20.18 15.71
CA LEU A 6 70.61 -19.15 14.72
C LEU A 6 69.81 -19.85 13.59
N SER A 7 68.50 -19.65 13.50
CA SER A 7 67.81 -18.63 12.68
C SER A 7 67.24 -19.22 11.38
N LEU A 8 65.93 -19.47 11.34
CA LEU A 8 65.17 -19.61 10.09
C LEU A 8 63.95 -18.69 10.13
N SER A 9 64.11 -17.57 9.45
CA SER A 9 63.11 -16.61 9.01
C SER A 9 63.78 -15.97 7.77
N VAL A 10 63.20 -15.77 6.60
CA VAL A 10 61.84 -15.59 6.09
C VAL A 10 61.90 -15.90 4.58
N ALA A 11 60.83 -16.42 3.97
CA ALA A 11 60.34 -15.94 2.67
C ALA A 11 58.99 -16.60 2.34
N ALA A 12 57.95 -15.78 2.40
CA ALA A 12 56.62 -16.08 1.91
C ALA A 12 56.64 -16.29 0.38
N ALA A 13 55.88 -17.26 -0.09
CA ALA A 13 55.34 -17.28 -1.45
C ALA A 13 53.83 -17.43 -1.35
N LEU A 14 53.12 -16.36 -1.72
CA LEU A 14 51.69 -16.36 -2.01
C LEU A 14 51.41 -17.30 -3.17
N ALA A 15 50.54 -18.29 -2.97
CA ALA A 15 49.74 -18.88 -4.02
C ALA A 15 48.40 -19.28 -3.41
N GLY A 16 47.32 -18.70 -3.93
CA GLY A 16 45.97 -18.95 -3.49
C GLY A 16 45.58 -20.41 -3.67
N CYS A 17 44.98 -20.97 -2.62
CA CYS A 17 44.06 -22.08 -2.78
C CYS A 17 42.65 -21.52 -2.75
N ALA A 18 42.01 -21.59 -3.91
CA ALA A 18 40.57 -21.53 -4.07
C ALA A 18 39.94 -22.53 -3.10
N GLY A 19 39.47 -22.02 -1.96
CA GLY A 19 38.64 -22.76 -1.04
C GLY A 19 37.26 -22.90 -1.63
N SER A 20 37.01 -24.03 -2.28
CA SER A 20 35.70 -24.64 -2.46
C SER A 20 35.06 -24.90 -1.09
N GLY A 21 34.62 -23.83 -0.43
CA GLY A 21 33.79 -23.88 0.76
C GLY A 21 32.40 -23.46 0.33
N GLY A 22 31.58 -24.44 -0.06
CA GLY A 22 30.13 -24.28 -0.18
C GLY A 22 29.54 -24.02 1.20
N VAL A 23 29.83 -22.84 1.75
CA VAL A 23 29.08 -22.29 2.85
C VAL A 23 27.87 -21.66 2.20
N THR A 24 26.79 -22.42 2.11
CA THR A 24 25.46 -21.82 2.01
C THR A 24 25.41 -20.75 3.09
N ILE A 25 25.34 -19.48 2.66
CA ILE A 25 24.95 -18.39 3.54
C ILE A 25 23.70 -18.91 4.24
N PRO A 26 23.69 -19.04 5.58
CA PRO A 26 22.49 -19.46 6.28
C PRO A 26 21.38 -18.56 5.78
N ASP A 27 20.31 -19.14 5.24
CA ASP A 27 19.11 -18.39 4.96
C ASP A 27 18.58 -17.93 6.32
N GLY A 28 19.09 -16.78 6.75
CA GLY A 28 18.82 -16.18 8.05
C GLY A 28 17.43 -15.55 8.08
N THR A 29 16.62 -15.75 7.03
CA THR A 29 15.24 -15.34 7.04
C THR A 29 14.44 -16.37 7.84
N ALA A 30 14.04 -15.97 9.06
CA ALA A 30 13.01 -16.71 9.77
C ALA A 30 11.77 -16.85 8.86
N PRO A 31 11.14 -18.03 8.78
CA PRO A 31 9.99 -18.23 7.92
C PRO A 31 8.85 -17.29 8.33
N VAL A 32 8.16 -16.71 7.34
CA VAL A 32 6.95 -15.92 7.58
C VAL A 32 5.93 -16.81 8.29
N PRO A 33 5.40 -16.43 9.47
CA PRO A 33 4.44 -17.24 10.18
C PRO A 33 3.16 -17.42 9.35
N PRO A 34 2.45 -18.54 9.51
CA PRO A 34 1.24 -18.78 8.76
C PRO A 34 0.15 -17.75 9.13
N LEU A 35 -0.66 -17.37 8.14
CA LEU A 35 -1.83 -16.52 8.36
C LEU A 35 -2.87 -17.29 9.19
N THR A 36 -3.18 -16.78 10.38
CA THR A 36 -4.22 -17.33 11.26
C THR A 36 -5.44 -16.42 11.30
N PRO A 37 -6.65 -16.98 11.41
CA PRO A 37 -7.83 -16.18 11.68
C PRO A 37 -7.67 -15.39 13.00
N ALA A 38 -8.25 -14.20 13.01
CA ALA A 38 -8.36 -13.39 14.20
C ALA A 38 -9.12 -14.16 15.29
N ASP A 39 -8.58 -14.13 16.50
CA ASP A 39 -9.27 -14.61 17.69
C ASP A 39 -10.54 -13.78 17.92
N SER A 40 -11.70 -14.43 17.86
CA SER A 40 -12.99 -13.77 18.02
C SER A 40 -13.15 -13.11 19.39
N SER A 41 -12.49 -13.63 20.43
CA SER A 41 -12.52 -13.02 21.78
C SER A 41 -11.85 -11.64 21.81
N LYS A 42 -10.98 -11.35 20.83
CA LYS A 42 -10.36 -10.03 20.70
C LYS A 42 -11.24 -9.02 19.97
N ILE A 43 -12.31 -9.44 19.31
CA ILE A 43 -13.22 -8.53 18.59
C ILE A 43 -14.35 -8.14 19.55
N LEU A 44 -14.24 -6.96 20.15
CA LEU A 44 -15.20 -6.47 21.16
C LEU A 44 -16.49 -5.92 20.55
N GLY A 45 -16.47 -5.61 19.25
CA GLY A 45 -17.61 -5.06 18.51
C GLY A 45 -17.17 -4.06 17.45
N PRO A 46 -18.09 -3.21 16.96
CA PRO A 46 -17.75 -2.04 16.14
C PRO A 46 -16.73 -1.13 16.84
N ALA A 47 -15.99 -0.35 16.07
CA ALA A 47 -15.08 0.66 16.60
C ALA A 47 -15.81 1.64 17.54
N SER A 48 -15.14 2.09 18.60
CA SER A 48 -15.71 2.99 19.60
C SER A 48 -16.08 4.37 19.05
N THR A 49 -15.50 4.76 17.90
CA THR A 49 -15.85 6.01 17.19
C THR A 49 -17.19 5.92 16.46
N GLY A 50 -17.75 4.71 16.28
CA GLY A 50 -18.97 4.48 15.50
C GLY A 50 -18.77 4.56 13.98
N GLU A 51 -17.54 4.79 13.52
CA GLU A 51 -17.22 4.92 12.09
C GLU A 51 -17.30 3.57 11.38
N THR A 52 -17.85 3.58 10.17
CA THR A 52 -17.95 2.39 9.33
C THR A 52 -17.15 2.59 8.04
N PRO A 53 -16.27 1.65 7.66
CA PRO A 53 -15.50 1.78 6.43
C PRO A 53 -16.38 1.77 5.19
N THR A 54 -16.08 2.65 4.25
CA THR A 54 -16.53 2.49 2.86
C THR A 54 -15.48 1.70 2.10
N THR A 55 -15.90 0.67 1.36
CA THR A 55 -14.99 -0.25 0.67
C THR A 55 -15.36 -0.41 -0.79
N PHE A 56 -14.35 -0.32 -1.66
CA PHE A 56 -14.41 -0.62 -3.07
C PHE A 56 -13.70 -1.96 -3.31
N GLN A 57 -14.47 -3.00 -3.58
CA GLN A 57 -13.95 -4.37 -3.70
C GLN A 57 -14.46 -5.09 -4.95
N THR A 58 -13.77 -6.17 -5.31
CA THR A 58 -14.07 -7.00 -6.49
C THR A 58 -14.80 -8.29 -6.15
N GLY A 59 -14.72 -8.73 -4.89
CA GLY A 59 -15.42 -9.89 -4.35
C GLY A 59 -16.38 -9.53 -3.21
N ASN A 60 -16.59 -10.52 -2.32
CA ASN A 60 -17.61 -10.50 -1.28
C ASN A 60 -17.04 -10.48 0.14
N GLY A 61 -15.74 -10.21 0.32
CA GLY A 61 -15.17 -9.95 1.63
C GLY A 61 -15.65 -8.62 2.19
N GLN A 62 -15.11 -8.24 3.35
CA GLN A 62 -15.51 -7.01 4.01
C GLN A 62 -14.36 -6.46 4.83
N LEU A 63 -13.97 -5.21 4.56
CA LEU A 63 -13.15 -4.44 5.47
C LEU A 63 -14.02 -3.93 6.63
N ARG A 64 -13.60 -4.21 7.87
CA ARG A 64 -14.33 -3.83 9.09
C ARG A 64 -13.43 -2.98 9.97
N TYR A 65 -14.03 -2.00 10.65
CA TYR A 65 -13.37 -1.21 11.68
C TYR A 65 -13.98 -1.60 13.03
N VAL A 66 -13.14 -2.13 13.92
CA VAL A 66 -13.58 -2.82 15.14
C VAL A 66 -12.85 -2.28 16.35
N SER A 67 -13.50 -2.37 17.51
CA SER A 67 -12.82 -2.26 18.80
C SER A 67 -12.16 -3.60 19.11
N TRP A 68 -10.85 -3.57 19.34
CA TRP A 68 -9.99 -4.73 19.46
C TRP A 68 -9.35 -4.79 20.83
N TYR A 69 -9.48 -5.94 21.51
CA TYR A 69 -8.87 -6.16 22.81
C TYR A 69 -7.34 -6.19 22.72
N VAL A 70 -6.72 -5.38 23.56
CA VAL A 70 -5.27 -5.35 23.76
C VAL A 70 -4.97 -5.36 25.25
N GLU A 71 -3.82 -5.90 25.59
CA GLU A 71 -3.34 -5.93 26.96
C GLU A 71 -2.03 -5.16 27.03
N TYR A 72 -2.03 -4.07 27.79
CA TYR A 72 -0.82 -3.27 28.02
C TYR A 72 -0.35 -3.52 29.44
N TRP A 73 0.80 -4.18 29.58
CA TRP A 73 1.44 -4.43 30.88
C TRP A 73 0.51 -5.09 31.91
N GLY A 74 -0.29 -6.09 31.48
CA GLY A 74 -1.26 -6.77 32.35
C GLY A 74 -2.61 -6.06 32.50
N THR A 75 -2.78 -4.88 31.91
CA THR A 75 -4.02 -4.10 32.00
C THR A 75 -4.87 -4.27 30.74
N PRO A 76 -6.11 -4.81 30.86
CA PRO A 76 -7.08 -4.85 29.78
C PRO A 76 -7.34 -3.47 29.18
N SER A 77 -7.29 -3.37 27.86
CA SER A 77 -7.60 -2.16 27.11
C SER A 77 -8.20 -2.52 25.75
N SER A 78 -8.52 -1.49 24.96
CA SER A 78 -9.05 -1.65 23.61
C SER A 78 -8.51 -0.59 22.67
N GLU A 79 -8.23 -0.97 21.43
CA GLU A 79 -7.85 -0.07 20.35
C GLU A 79 -8.80 -0.24 19.15
N ASN A 80 -9.07 0.83 18.40
CA ASN A 80 -9.80 0.70 17.15
C ASN A 80 -8.85 0.30 16.03
N LYS A 81 -9.20 -0.72 15.24
CA LYS A 81 -8.37 -1.15 14.11
C LYS A 81 -9.17 -1.72 12.96
N PHE A 82 -8.54 -1.77 11.80
CA PHE A 82 -9.09 -2.48 10.65
C PHE A 82 -8.81 -3.98 10.74
N ILE A 83 -9.79 -4.77 10.31
CA ILE A 83 -9.67 -6.20 10.05
C ILE A 83 -10.37 -6.52 8.72
N TYR A 84 -10.06 -7.66 8.13
CA TYR A 84 -10.72 -8.12 6.91
C TYR A 84 -11.45 -9.43 7.15
N GLN A 85 -12.76 -9.44 6.91
CA GLN A 85 -13.53 -10.66 6.80
C GLN A 85 -13.48 -11.16 5.36
N ALA A 86 -12.86 -12.31 5.15
CA ALA A 86 -12.72 -12.89 3.83
C ALA A 86 -14.03 -13.54 3.34
N PRO A 87 -14.14 -13.83 2.02
CA PRO A 87 -15.29 -14.55 1.45
C PRO A 87 -15.58 -15.91 2.12
N ASN A 88 -14.59 -16.54 2.74
CA ASN A 88 -14.76 -17.78 3.50
C ASN A 88 -15.36 -17.59 4.92
N GLY A 89 -15.74 -16.36 5.28
CA GLY A 89 -16.32 -15.99 6.57
C GLY A 89 -15.32 -15.75 7.71
N LYS A 90 -14.05 -16.18 7.55
CA LYS A 90 -12.99 -15.97 8.55
C LYS A 90 -12.54 -14.51 8.56
N SER A 91 -12.35 -13.95 9.75
CA SER A 91 -11.78 -12.61 9.92
C SER A 91 -10.28 -12.69 10.14
N TYR A 92 -9.52 -11.75 9.59
CA TYR A 92 -8.07 -11.66 9.68
C TYR A 92 -7.67 -10.27 10.16
N ALA A 93 -6.86 -10.22 11.21
CA ALA A 93 -6.28 -8.98 11.70
C ALA A 93 -4.99 -8.68 10.92
N PHE A 94 -4.77 -7.41 10.62
CA PHE A 94 -3.56 -6.99 9.92
C PHE A 94 -2.38 -6.88 10.88
N ASN A 95 -1.20 -7.22 10.37
CA ASN A 95 0.07 -7.19 11.10
C ASN A 95 1.24 -6.98 10.11
N GLY A 96 2.48 -6.93 10.64
CA GLY A 96 3.68 -6.72 9.82
C GLY A 96 3.96 -7.79 8.76
N PHE A 97 3.39 -8.99 8.88
CA PHE A 97 3.53 -10.08 7.90
C PHE A 97 2.47 -10.05 6.81
N THR A 98 1.30 -9.44 7.06
CA THR A 98 0.33 -9.16 5.99
C THR A 98 0.77 -8.01 5.10
N ASN A 99 1.74 -7.20 5.56
CA ASN A 99 2.25 -6.07 4.79
C ASN A 99 3.12 -6.50 3.61
N PRO A 100 3.16 -5.70 2.54
CA PRO A 100 4.23 -5.78 1.57
C PRO A 100 5.60 -5.47 2.23
N PRO A 101 6.70 -6.08 1.76
CA PRO A 101 8.03 -5.67 2.17
C PRO A 101 8.26 -4.18 1.87
N ASN A 102 8.94 -3.48 2.78
CA ASN A 102 9.16 -2.04 2.67
C ASN A 102 10.65 -1.72 2.50
N PHE A 103 11.01 -1.18 1.33
CA PHE A 103 12.37 -0.77 0.97
C PHE A 103 12.62 0.75 1.08
N SER A 104 11.85 1.46 1.92
CA SER A 104 11.97 2.91 2.14
C SER A 104 13.17 3.35 2.98
N SER A 105 13.74 2.45 3.77
CA SER A 105 14.80 2.79 4.73
C SER A 105 15.96 3.50 4.04
N ARG A 106 16.45 4.59 4.64
CA ARG A 106 17.61 5.37 4.13
C ARG A 106 18.85 4.50 3.88
N PHE A 107 18.98 3.38 4.60
CA PHE A 107 20.12 2.47 4.52
C PHE A 107 19.98 1.40 3.43
N THR A 108 18.79 1.20 2.88
CA THR A 108 18.58 0.27 1.77
C THR A 108 19.16 0.87 0.48
N PRO A 109 20.14 0.23 -0.19
CA PRO A 109 20.71 0.78 -1.43
C PRO A 109 19.71 0.80 -2.59
N ASP A 110 18.92 -0.27 -2.72
CA ASP A 110 17.85 -0.36 -3.70
C ASP A 110 16.55 0.21 -3.11
N LYS A 111 16.04 1.28 -3.73
CA LYS A 111 14.79 1.96 -3.32
C LYS A 111 13.57 1.45 -4.05
N ASN A 112 13.73 0.48 -4.96
CA ASN A 112 12.62 -0.09 -5.69
C ASN A 112 11.80 -0.98 -4.75
N GLN A 113 10.49 -0.75 -4.72
CA GLN A 113 9.58 -1.67 -4.08
C GLN A 113 9.41 -2.91 -4.97
N PRO A 114 9.26 -4.11 -4.38
CA PRO A 114 9.10 -5.35 -5.14
C PRO A 114 7.81 -5.33 -5.95
N THR A 115 7.91 -5.75 -7.20
CA THR A 115 6.79 -5.84 -8.15
C THR A 115 6.05 -7.16 -8.05
N LYS A 116 6.66 -8.18 -7.43
CA LYS A 116 6.02 -9.46 -7.11
C LYS A 116 6.06 -9.67 -5.60
N LEU A 117 4.88 -9.82 -5.01
CA LEU A 117 4.69 -9.89 -3.57
C LEU A 117 4.28 -11.29 -3.17
N ASN A 118 4.81 -11.76 -2.03
CA ASN A 118 4.46 -13.03 -1.42
C ASN A 118 3.49 -12.75 -0.26
N PRO A 119 2.17 -12.97 -0.45
CA PRO A 119 1.22 -12.72 0.62
C PRO A 119 1.39 -13.74 1.75
N GLN A 120 1.00 -13.36 2.97
CA GLN A 120 0.99 -14.29 4.09
C GLN A 120 0.00 -15.43 3.80
N THR A 121 0.45 -16.66 3.98
CA THR A 121 -0.32 -17.87 3.60
C THR A 121 -0.77 -18.63 4.84
N SER A 122 -2.04 -19.05 4.86
CA SER A 122 -2.62 -19.90 5.93
C SER A 122 -2.31 -21.38 5.69
N SER A 123 -2.48 -22.21 6.73
CA SER A 123 -2.37 -23.67 6.62
C SER A 123 -3.26 -24.27 5.52
N ASP A 124 -4.43 -23.66 5.32
CA ASP A 124 -5.46 -24.14 4.39
C ASP A 124 -5.24 -23.59 2.97
N GLY A 125 -4.12 -22.91 2.70
CA GLY A 125 -3.76 -22.39 1.37
C GLY A 125 -4.31 -21.00 1.02
N ASN A 126 -5.17 -20.41 1.86
CA ASN A 126 -5.62 -19.02 1.68
C ASN A 126 -4.47 -18.04 1.91
N LYS A 127 -4.51 -16.89 1.23
CA LYS A 127 -3.46 -15.89 1.29
C LYS A 127 -4.03 -14.48 1.49
N LEU A 128 -3.29 -13.63 2.19
CA LEU A 128 -3.67 -12.24 2.43
C LEU A 128 -2.44 -11.32 2.33
N LEU A 129 -2.60 -10.23 1.59
CA LEU A 129 -1.67 -9.10 1.56
C LEU A 129 -2.49 -7.82 1.74
N VAL A 130 -2.04 -6.93 2.62
CA VAL A 130 -2.68 -5.64 2.90
C VAL A 130 -1.62 -4.57 3.03
N CYS A 131 -1.82 -3.45 2.34
CA CYS A 131 -1.04 -2.25 2.54
C CYS A 131 -1.83 -1.21 3.36
N CYS A 132 -1.18 -0.50 4.27
CA CYS A 132 0.04 -0.90 4.96
C CYS A 132 -0.14 -0.55 6.43
N GLU A 133 -0.07 -1.56 7.30
CA GLU A 133 -0.04 -1.31 8.75
C GLU A 133 1.28 -0.68 9.14
N ASN A 134 1.27 0.42 9.89
CA ASN A 134 2.49 1.09 10.36
C ASN A 134 3.47 1.47 9.24
N GLY A 135 2.96 1.90 8.08
CA GLY A 135 3.78 2.52 7.06
C GLY A 135 4.53 3.73 7.61
N ASP A 136 5.66 4.07 7.00
CA ASP A 136 6.48 5.22 7.39
C ASP A 136 6.45 6.31 6.32
N ALA A 137 6.73 7.56 6.72
CA ALA A 137 6.64 8.72 5.83
C ALA A 137 7.66 8.71 4.65
N ASN A 138 8.71 7.88 4.71
CA ASN A 138 9.62 7.67 3.57
C ASN A 138 9.01 6.76 2.49
N PHE A 139 7.83 6.17 2.75
CA PHE A 139 7.00 5.49 1.78
C PHE A 139 5.61 6.13 1.69
N PRO A 140 5.47 7.29 1.02
CA PRO A 140 4.20 8.03 0.98
C PRO A 140 3.00 7.19 0.52
N ALA A 141 3.14 6.34 -0.50
CA ALA A 141 2.01 5.51 -0.96
C ALA A 141 1.60 4.41 0.03
N GLY A 142 2.47 4.06 0.99
CA GLY A 142 2.16 3.13 2.07
C GLY A 142 1.93 3.79 3.43
N TYR A 143 2.02 5.11 3.55
CA TYR A 143 1.82 5.81 4.81
C TYR A 143 0.32 6.03 5.08
N LEU A 144 -0.39 4.95 5.42
CA LEU A 144 -1.86 4.94 5.54
C LEU A 144 -2.34 4.79 6.99
N GLN A 145 -3.20 5.69 7.44
CA GLN A 145 -3.84 5.73 8.75
C GLN A 145 -5.31 5.30 8.66
N SER A 146 -6.04 5.76 7.64
CA SER A 146 -7.50 5.63 7.55
C SER A 146 -7.97 4.76 6.39
N LEU A 147 -7.06 4.34 5.51
CA LEU A 147 -7.27 3.48 4.35
C LEU A 147 -6.48 2.17 4.49
N ARG A 148 -7.08 1.08 3.99
CA ARG A 148 -6.40 -0.18 3.72
C ARG A 148 -6.77 -0.68 2.34
N TYR A 149 -5.79 -1.22 1.63
CA TYR A 149 -6.03 -1.87 0.34
C TYR A 149 -5.18 -3.12 0.21
N GLY A 150 -5.66 -4.11 -0.52
CA GLY A 150 -5.04 -5.42 -0.50
C GLY A 150 -5.74 -6.44 -1.37
N ALA A 151 -5.26 -7.67 -1.23
CA ALA A 151 -5.80 -8.83 -1.92
C ALA A 151 -5.91 -10.01 -0.96
N TRP A 152 -7.07 -10.65 -0.98
CA TRP A 152 -7.25 -11.99 -0.48
C TRP A 152 -7.31 -12.99 -1.65
N ILE A 153 -6.66 -14.14 -1.47
CA ILE A 153 -6.65 -15.23 -2.45
C ILE A 153 -7.06 -16.51 -1.72
N GLY A 154 -8.20 -17.08 -2.08
CA GLY A 154 -8.68 -18.35 -1.58
C GLY A 154 -7.84 -19.52 -2.06
N ALA A 155 -7.89 -20.62 -1.32
CA ALA A 155 -7.22 -21.87 -1.70
C ALA A 155 -7.76 -22.46 -3.01
N ASP A 156 -9.01 -22.13 -3.35
CA ASP A 156 -9.69 -22.46 -4.61
C ASP A 156 -9.32 -21.51 -5.77
N GLY A 157 -8.48 -20.51 -5.52
CA GLY A 157 -8.10 -19.50 -6.50
C GLY A 157 -9.07 -18.32 -6.60
N GLN A 158 -10.14 -18.27 -5.80
CA GLN A 158 -11.00 -17.09 -5.72
C GLN A 158 -10.17 -15.88 -5.25
N THR A 159 -10.33 -14.74 -5.91
CA THR A 159 -9.63 -13.51 -5.54
C THR A 159 -10.62 -12.45 -5.07
N ASP A 160 -10.25 -11.72 -4.03
CA ASP A 160 -10.92 -10.50 -3.63
C ASP A 160 -9.91 -9.39 -3.40
N LEU A 161 -9.86 -8.45 -4.36
CA LEU A 161 -9.14 -7.20 -4.26
C LEU A 161 -10.04 -6.17 -3.60
N PHE A 162 -9.54 -5.46 -2.59
CA PHE A 162 -10.28 -4.43 -1.86
C PHE A 162 -9.43 -3.17 -1.61
N ALA A 163 -10.09 -2.02 -1.56
CA ALA A 163 -9.56 -0.76 -1.04
C ALA A 163 -10.68 -0.06 -0.26
N GLY A 164 -10.45 0.29 0.99
CA GLY A 164 -11.48 0.90 1.81
C GLY A 164 -10.96 1.49 3.11
N GLY A 165 -11.80 2.30 3.75
CA GLY A 165 -11.38 3.09 4.89
C GLY A 165 -12.47 4.01 5.41
N ILE A 166 -12.12 4.88 6.34
CA ILE A 166 -13.02 5.93 6.81
C ILE A 166 -12.97 7.10 5.85
N LEU A 167 -14.09 7.41 5.20
CA LEU A 167 -14.18 8.50 4.24
C LEU A 167 -13.90 9.85 4.91
N ALA A 168 -13.25 10.74 4.17
CA ALA A 168 -13.06 12.11 4.58
C ALA A 168 -14.39 12.84 4.69
N ASP A 169 -14.56 13.70 5.70
CA ASP A 169 -15.65 14.66 5.69
C ASP A 169 -15.37 15.73 4.63
N THR A 170 -16.26 15.85 3.65
CA THR A 170 -16.19 16.85 2.59
C THR A 170 -16.10 18.29 3.11
N ALA A 171 -16.67 18.56 4.30
CA ALA A 171 -16.60 19.87 4.92
C ALA A 171 -15.18 20.22 5.39
N ASP A 172 -14.37 19.21 5.73
CA ASP A 172 -13.02 19.35 6.30
C ASP A 172 -11.91 19.10 5.26
N MET A 173 -12.29 18.72 4.04
CA MET A 173 -11.35 18.60 2.91
C MET A 173 -10.77 19.98 2.53
N GLN A 174 -9.64 19.94 1.81
CA GLN A 174 -8.89 21.15 1.46
C GLN A 174 -9.75 22.19 0.75
N LYS A 175 -9.62 23.45 1.14
CA LYS A 175 -10.36 24.56 0.53
C LYS A 175 -9.65 25.87 0.81
N ARG A 176 -9.79 26.82 -0.12
CA ARG A 176 -9.34 28.20 0.07
C ARG A 176 -10.15 28.87 1.18
N GLY A 177 -9.58 29.93 1.76
CA GLY A 177 -10.27 30.74 2.77
C GLY A 177 -11.65 31.21 2.30
N GLY A 178 -12.69 30.95 3.10
CA GLY A 178 -14.07 31.37 2.82
C GLY A 178 -14.87 30.45 1.88
N ALA A 179 -14.28 29.37 1.34
CA ALA A 179 -15.03 28.39 0.56
C ALA A 179 -15.80 27.39 1.44
N THR A 180 -16.95 26.93 0.96
CA THR A 180 -17.81 25.93 1.62
C THR A 180 -17.66 24.52 1.05
N ALA A 181 -16.94 24.38 -0.07
CA ALA A 181 -16.65 23.12 -0.74
C ALA A 181 -15.15 23.01 -1.04
N PRO A 182 -14.64 21.80 -1.33
CA PRO A 182 -13.23 21.62 -1.67
C PRO A 182 -12.82 22.44 -2.89
N THR A 183 -11.62 23.02 -2.88
CA THR A 183 -11.09 23.82 -4.00
C THR A 183 -9.64 23.49 -4.31
N GLY A 184 -9.20 23.96 -5.48
CA GLY A 184 -7.83 23.82 -5.94
C GLY A 184 -7.50 22.39 -6.36
N LYS A 185 -6.24 21.99 -6.16
CA LYS A 185 -5.71 20.71 -6.61
C LYS A 185 -4.98 19.97 -5.50
N ALA A 186 -4.97 18.64 -5.59
CA ALA A 186 -4.10 17.78 -4.80
C ALA A 186 -3.51 16.67 -5.67
N THR A 187 -2.26 16.30 -5.43
CA THR A 187 -1.61 15.16 -6.08
C THR A 187 -1.25 14.09 -5.08
N TYR A 188 -1.83 12.92 -5.28
CA TYR A 188 -1.60 11.74 -4.47
C TYR A 188 -0.56 10.86 -5.12
N GLU A 189 0.35 10.35 -4.31
CA GLU A 189 1.28 9.31 -4.69
C GLU A 189 0.70 7.98 -4.27
N VAL A 190 0.47 7.11 -5.25
CA VAL A 190 -0.26 5.86 -5.07
C VAL A 190 0.59 4.65 -5.41
N TRP A 191 0.17 3.50 -4.89
CA TRP A 191 0.70 2.20 -5.26
C TRP A 191 -0.47 1.23 -5.42
N ALA A 192 -0.33 0.30 -6.37
CA ALA A 192 -1.45 -0.52 -6.81
C ALA A 192 -1.10 -2.00 -6.84
N PHE A 193 -2.09 -2.83 -6.57
CA PHE A 193 -2.00 -4.29 -6.57
C PHE A 193 -2.97 -4.92 -7.56
N ARG A 194 -2.52 -6.00 -8.19
CA ARG A 194 -3.30 -6.95 -9.00
C ARG A 194 -3.06 -8.36 -8.47
N VAL A 195 -3.95 -9.29 -8.79
CA VAL A 195 -3.66 -10.73 -8.64
C VAL A 195 -3.42 -11.34 -10.01
N LYS A 196 -2.25 -11.94 -10.18
CA LYS A 196 -1.84 -12.61 -11.43
C LYS A 196 -1.17 -13.93 -11.09
N ASN A 197 -1.63 -15.01 -11.70
CA ASN A 197 -1.09 -16.37 -11.52
C ASN A 197 -0.99 -16.79 -10.03
N GLY A 198 -1.99 -16.47 -9.21
CA GLY A 198 -2.03 -16.86 -7.79
C GLY A 198 -1.07 -16.10 -6.87
N SER A 199 -0.47 -15.01 -7.36
CA SER A 199 0.39 -14.09 -6.62
C SER A 199 -0.13 -12.65 -6.72
N VAL A 200 0.23 -11.82 -5.74
CA VAL A 200 -0.02 -10.38 -5.83
C VAL A 200 1.14 -9.75 -6.58
N VAL A 201 0.83 -8.93 -7.58
CA VAL A 201 1.81 -8.13 -8.32
C VAL A 201 1.50 -6.65 -8.12
N ALA A 202 2.54 -5.84 -8.06
CA ALA A 202 2.44 -4.44 -7.68
C ALA A 202 2.97 -3.51 -8.78
N SER A 203 2.38 -2.32 -8.86
CA SER A 203 2.82 -1.27 -9.78
C SER A 203 4.25 -0.83 -9.45
N SER A 204 4.92 -0.23 -10.42
CA SER A 204 6.28 0.30 -10.21
C SER A 204 6.27 1.41 -9.18
N TYR A 205 7.19 1.32 -8.23
CA TYR A 205 7.33 2.32 -7.18
C TYR A 205 8.76 2.39 -6.66
N ASN A 206 9.27 3.61 -6.46
CA ASN A 206 10.62 3.84 -5.95
C ASN A 206 10.64 5.00 -4.94
N THR A 207 11.29 4.79 -3.79
CA THR A 207 11.37 5.74 -2.66
C THR A 207 12.62 6.65 -2.70
N ASP A 208 13.36 6.69 -3.81
CA ASP A 208 14.56 7.52 -3.96
C ASP A 208 14.20 9.00 -3.85
N SER A 209 14.98 9.73 -3.05
CA SER A 209 14.81 11.15 -2.84
C SER A 209 15.28 11.98 -4.03
N ASN A 210 16.07 11.39 -4.94
CA ASN A 210 16.46 12.01 -6.19
C ASN A 210 15.31 11.92 -7.21
N PRO A 211 14.68 13.05 -7.60
CA PRO A 211 13.56 13.05 -8.52
C PRO A 211 13.87 12.41 -9.88
N ALA A 212 15.12 12.46 -10.33
CA ALA A 212 15.53 11.90 -11.62
C ALA A 212 15.51 10.35 -11.66
N ARG A 213 15.49 9.69 -10.49
CA ARG A 213 15.44 8.22 -10.37
C ARG A 213 14.10 7.71 -9.88
N ARG A 214 13.25 8.63 -9.45
CA ARG A 214 11.99 8.34 -8.80
C ARG A 214 10.98 7.82 -9.82
N VAL A 215 10.34 6.70 -9.49
CA VAL A 215 9.29 6.09 -10.30
C VAL A 215 8.04 6.02 -9.45
N ASN A 216 7.13 6.95 -9.71
CA ASN A 216 5.94 7.13 -8.89
C ASN A 216 4.69 7.10 -9.76
N SER A 217 3.65 6.48 -9.21
CA SER A 217 2.29 6.62 -9.73
C SER A 217 1.66 7.83 -9.07
N LEU A 218 1.25 8.81 -9.87
CA LEU A 218 0.66 10.05 -9.38
C LEU A 218 -0.77 10.17 -9.91
N LEU A 219 -1.71 10.44 -9.00
CA LEU A 219 -3.08 10.78 -9.32
C LEU A 219 -3.36 12.19 -8.84
N THR A 220 -3.76 13.06 -9.75
CA THR A 220 -4.11 14.46 -9.45
C THR A 220 -5.61 14.62 -9.47
N VAL A 221 -6.15 15.17 -8.39
CA VAL A 221 -7.52 15.66 -8.33
C VAL A 221 -7.52 17.17 -8.51
N ASN A 222 -8.48 17.65 -9.28
CA ASN A 222 -8.80 19.07 -9.38
C ASN A 222 -10.24 19.26 -8.89
N PHE A 223 -10.38 19.84 -7.70
CA PHE A 223 -11.67 20.08 -7.06
C PHE A 223 -12.44 21.22 -7.74
N ASN A 224 -11.76 22.14 -8.42
CA ASN A 224 -12.43 23.20 -9.19
C ASN A 224 -13.22 22.64 -10.38
N THR A 225 -12.74 21.53 -10.99
CA THR A 225 -13.39 20.88 -12.13
C THR A 225 -14.10 19.58 -11.78
N GLY A 226 -13.90 19.08 -10.56
CA GLY A 226 -14.42 17.79 -10.12
C GLY A 226 -13.84 16.61 -10.91
N LYS A 227 -12.55 16.67 -11.28
CA LYS A 227 -11.91 15.62 -12.09
C LYS A 227 -10.70 14.99 -11.40
N VAL A 228 -10.47 13.72 -11.69
CA VAL A 228 -9.25 12.98 -11.31
C VAL A 228 -8.56 12.49 -12.58
N GLY A 229 -7.24 12.60 -12.65
CA GLY A 229 -6.44 12.05 -13.74
C GLY A 229 -5.07 11.59 -13.25
N GLY A 230 -4.32 10.97 -14.15
CA GLY A 230 -3.00 10.45 -13.88
C GLY A 230 -2.84 9.00 -14.33
N THR A 231 -1.67 8.44 -14.02
CA THR A 231 -1.28 7.10 -14.47
C THR A 231 -0.66 6.32 -13.33
N ILE A 232 -1.12 5.09 -13.16
CA ILE A 232 -0.45 4.08 -12.34
C ILE A 232 0.56 3.34 -13.21
N LYS A 233 1.84 3.40 -12.82
CA LYS A 233 2.96 2.90 -13.61
C LYS A 233 3.09 1.38 -13.51
N GLY A 234 2.95 0.69 -14.64
CA GLY A 234 3.11 -0.75 -14.76
C GLY A 234 4.57 -1.20 -14.82
N ASN A 235 4.75 -2.51 -15.02
CA ASN A 235 6.03 -3.20 -15.18
C ASN A 235 5.79 -4.62 -15.74
N ALA A 236 6.84 -5.41 -15.88
CA ALA A 236 6.75 -6.77 -16.41
C ALA A 236 5.80 -7.69 -15.61
N ASP A 237 5.77 -7.57 -14.28
CA ASP A 237 4.90 -8.40 -13.44
C ASP A 237 3.46 -7.89 -13.44
N PHE A 238 3.29 -6.60 -13.14
CA PHE A 238 2.00 -5.91 -13.06
C PHE A 238 1.27 -5.85 -14.40
N GLY A 239 2.02 -5.79 -15.51
CA GLY A 239 1.52 -5.53 -16.84
C GLY A 239 1.52 -4.03 -17.18
N ALA A 240 0.68 -3.66 -18.14
CA ALA A 240 0.58 -2.29 -18.63
C ALA A 240 0.16 -1.29 -17.53
N ASP A 241 0.55 -0.03 -17.75
CA ASP A 241 0.07 1.14 -17.01
C ASP A 241 -1.46 1.18 -16.96
N ILE A 242 -2.00 1.83 -15.92
CA ILE A 242 -3.42 2.17 -15.83
C ILE A 242 -3.57 3.67 -15.96
N ASP A 243 -4.22 4.11 -17.03
CA ASP A 243 -4.52 5.51 -17.29
C ASP A 243 -5.94 5.85 -16.83
N PHE A 244 -6.08 6.94 -16.07
CA PHE A 244 -7.36 7.48 -15.64
C PHE A 244 -7.83 8.47 -16.72
N ASN A 245 -8.91 8.12 -17.42
CA ASN A 245 -9.29 8.81 -18.66
C ASN A 245 -10.33 9.91 -18.39
N ASP A 246 -11.52 9.52 -17.94
CA ASP A 246 -12.58 10.46 -17.56
C ASP A 246 -13.16 10.02 -16.22
N VAL A 247 -12.67 10.64 -15.14
CA VAL A 247 -13.02 10.30 -13.75
C VAL A 247 -13.54 11.55 -13.07
N THR A 248 -14.74 11.44 -12.51
CA THR A 248 -15.47 12.54 -11.90
C THR A 248 -15.52 12.38 -10.39
N VAL A 249 -15.28 13.47 -9.68
CA VAL A 249 -15.39 13.56 -8.22
C VAL A 249 -16.81 13.95 -7.84
N ASN A 250 -17.37 13.23 -6.88
CA ASN A 250 -18.67 13.49 -6.26
C ASN A 250 -18.47 13.50 -4.73
N GLY A 251 -18.27 14.69 -4.17
CA GLY A 251 -17.95 14.86 -2.74
C GLY A 251 -16.61 14.21 -2.39
N ASN A 252 -16.64 13.21 -1.50
CA ASN A 252 -15.47 12.45 -1.06
C ASN A 252 -15.26 11.13 -1.83
N THR A 253 -16.02 10.90 -2.91
CA THR A 253 -15.88 9.73 -3.78
C THR A 253 -15.61 10.13 -5.23
N PHE A 254 -15.14 9.20 -6.05
CA PHE A 254 -14.95 9.41 -7.47
C PHE A 254 -15.19 8.14 -8.26
N SER A 255 -15.60 8.29 -9.52
CA SER A 255 -15.81 7.18 -10.43
C SER A 255 -15.70 7.63 -11.89
N GLY A 256 -15.44 6.67 -12.77
CA GLY A 256 -15.36 6.92 -14.21
C GLY A 256 -14.60 5.84 -14.95
N THR A 257 -13.94 6.23 -16.04
CA THR A 257 -13.29 5.31 -16.96
C THR A 257 -11.77 5.28 -16.79
N ALA A 258 -11.19 4.10 -17.00
CA ALA A 258 -9.75 3.90 -17.05
C ALA A 258 -9.39 2.98 -18.23
N SER A 259 -8.10 2.89 -18.56
CA SER A 259 -7.61 1.93 -19.56
C SER A 259 -6.29 1.32 -19.14
N SER A 260 -6.04 0.08 -19.56
CA SER A 260 -4.77 -0.61 -19.33
C SER A 260 -4.45 -1.50 -20.51
N GLY A 261 -3.34 -1.27 -21.20
CA GLY A 261 -2.90 -2.08 -22.34
C GLY A 261 -3.93 -2.18 -23.47
N GLY A 262 -4.65 -1.09 -23.75
CA GLY A 262 -5.72 -1.05 -24.76
C GLY A 262 -7.07 -1.62 -24.31
N VAL A 263 -7.19 -2.09 -23.07
CA VAL A 263 -8.46 -2.59 -22.51
C VAL A 263 -9.13 -1.48 -21.71
N SER A 264 -10.39 -1.17 -22.02
CA SER A 264 -11.21 -0.22 -21.25
C SER A 264 -11.70 -0.83 -19.93
N GLY A 265 -11.69 -0.03 -18.88
CA GLY A 265 -12.13 -0.40 -17.54
C GLY A 265 -12.89 0.73 -16.86
N GLN A 266 -13.34 0.44 -15.64
CA GLN A 266 -14.05 1.37 -14.77
C GLN A 266 -13.24 1.56 -13.49
N VAL A 267 -13.17 2.79 -12.99
CA VAL A 267 -12.56 3.12 -11.70
C VAL A 267 -13.62 3.60 -10.74
N SER A 268 -13.46 3.25 -9.46
CA SER A 268 -14.26 3.77 -8.36
C SER A 268 -13.40 3.85 -7.11
N GLY A 269 -13.49 4.95 -6.38
CA GLY A 269 -12.69 5.16 -5.18
C GLY A 269 -13.19 6.31 -4.32
N GLY A 270 -12.41 6.64 -3.29
CA GLY A 270 -12.71 7.70 -2.35
C GLY A 270 -11.47 8.36 -1.77
N PHE A 271 -11.73 9.47 -1.08
CA PHE A 271 -10.78 10.17 -0.24
C PHE A 271 -11.04 9.81 1.21
N TYR A 272 -9.97 9.52 1.95
CA TYR A 272 -10.05 8.96 3.29
C TYR A 272 -9.28 9.80 4.30
N GLY A 273 -9.64 9.62 5.56
CA GLY A 273 -8.98 10.24 6.71
C GLY A 273 -9.63 11.54 7.15
N ALA A 274 -9.69 11.70 8.48
CA ALA A 274 -10.18 12.89 9.14
C ALA A 274 -9.15 14.03 9.07
N SER A 275 -9.61 15.27 9.29
CA SER A 275 -8.70 16.40 9.47
C SER A 275 -7.89 16.25 10.75
N GLY A 276 -6.62 16.64 10.69
CA GLY A 276 -5.76 16.83 11.84
C GLY A 276 -5.54 18.31 12.15
N TRP A 277 -4.74 18.59 13.18
CA TRP A 277 -4.44 19.96 13.60
C TRP A 277 -3.82 20.84 12.50
N TYR A 278 -3.07 20.22 11.60
CA TYR A 278 -2.34 20.88 10.51
C TYR A 278 -2.76 20.39 9.11
N ASN A 279 -3.66 19.41 9.05
CA ASN A 279 -3.98 18.70 7.81
C ASN A 279 -5.49 18.70 7.56
N PRO A 280 -5.96 19.06 6.35
CA PRO A 280 -7.35 18.86 5.97
C PRO A 280 -7.68 17.36 5.94
N ALA A 281 -8.96 17.03 5.95
CA ALA A 281 -9.43 15.68 5.67
C ALA A 281 -9.10 15.28 4.21
N GLY A 282 -9.10 13.98 3.93
CA GLY A 282 -8.86 13.46 2.57
C GLY A 282 -7.40 13.46 2.15
N THR A 283 -6.46 13.33 3.10
CA THR A 283 -5.04 13.17 2.80
C THR A 283 -4.69 11.82 2.18
N GLU A 284 -5.61 10.87 2.23
CA GLU A 284 -5.47 9.53 1.65
C GLU A 284 -6.44 9.34 0.48
N ILE A 285 -6.03 8.59 -0.53
CA ILE A 285 -6.86 8.22 -1.69
C ILE A 285 -6.77 6.71 -1.90
N GLY A 286 -7.87 6.09 -2.32
CA GLY A 286 -7.85 4.68 -2.69
C GLY A 286 -9.10 4.24 -3.42
N GLY A 287 -9.00 3.12 -4.11
CA GLY A 287 -10.10 2.59 -4.90
C GLY A 287 -9.75 1.32 -5.65
N LYS A 288 -10.65 0.95 -6.57
CA LYS A 288 -10.49 -0.19 -7.48
C LYS A 288 -10.60 0.25 -8.93
N VAL A 289 -9.95 -0.51 -9.79
CA VAL A 289 -10.13 -0.46 -11.24
C VAL A 289 -10.53 -1.85 -11.71
N THR A 290 -11.63 -1.96 -12.44
CA THR A 290 -12.15 -3.23 -12.95
C THR A 290 -12.24 -3.23 -14.47
N PHE A 291 -11.87 -4.36 -15.09
CA PHE A 291 -11.86 -4.50 -16.54
C PHE A 291 -12.84 -5.59 -16.97
N ASN A 292 -13.95 -5.18 -17.57
CA ASN A 292 -14.99 -6.10 -18.03
C ASN A 292 -14.39 -7.14 -18.99
N GLY A 293 -14.65 -8.42 -18.72
CA GLY A 293 -14.14 -9.53 -19.53
C GLY A 293 -12.68 -9.90 -19.27
N ASN A 294 -11.93 -9.17 -18.42
CA ASN A 294 -10.58 -9.55 -18.04
C ASN A 294 -10.25 -9.20 -16.58
N ARG A 295 -10.75 -10.04 -15.66
CA ARG A 295 -10.52 -9.86 -14.22
C ARG A 295 -9.06 -9.96 -13.79
N SER A 296 -8.16 -10.50 -14.62
CA SER A 296 -6.72 -10.51 -14.33
C SER A 296 -6.08 -9.11 -14.34
N LEU A 297 -6.77 -8.13 -14.92
CA LEU A 297 -6.39 -6.72 -14.90
C LEU A 297 -7.04 -5.95 -13.74
N ASP A 298 -8.02 -6.53 -13.05
CA ASP A 298 -8.67 -5.90 -11.89
C ASP A 298 -7.58 -5.52 -10.88
N SER A 299 -7.63 -4.28 -10.41
CA SER A 299 -6.60 -3.67 -9.59
C SER A 299 -7.22 -2.92 -8.42
N VAL A 300 -6.48 -2.81 -7.32
CA VAL A 300 -6.77 -1.85 -6.24
C VAL A 300 -5.57 -0.96 -6.01
N PHE A 301 -5.80 0.24 -5.51
CA PHE A 301 -4.75 1.19 -5.22
C PHE A 301 -5.05 1.97 -3.96
N GLY A 302 -3.98 2.47 -3.34
CA GLY A 302 -4.04 3.39 -2.23
C GLY A 302 -2.81 4.28 -2.18
N GLY A 303 -2.91 5.40 -1.47
CA GLY A 303 -1.80 6.32 -1.31
C GLY A 303 -2.17 7.61 -0.60
N THR A 304 -1.23 8.56 -0.58
CA THR A 304 -1.37 9.82 0.17
C THR A 304 -0.96 11.05 -0.63
N ALA A 305 -1.51 12.19 -0.23
CA ALA A 305 -1.05 13.51 -0.62
C ALA A 305 -0.37 14.18 0.58
N THR A 306 0.90 14.55 0.40
CA THR A 306 1.65 15.36 1.37
C THR A 306 1.32 16.84 1.20
N ASP A 307 1.59 17.65 2.22
CA ASP A 307 1.29 19.10 2.21
C ASP A 307 1.82 19.82 0.97
N PRO A 308 3.08 19.60 0.52
CA PRO A 308 3.59 20.25 -0.67
C PRO A 308 2.84 19.88 -1.96
N ARG A 309 2.07 18.79 -1.98
CA ARG A 309 1.31 18.36 -3.16
C ARG A 309 -0.13 18.84 -3.16
N ARG A 310 -0.46 19.80 -2.29
CA ARG A 310 -1.77 20.42 -2.21
C ARG A 310 -1.63 21.91 -2.50
N ASP A 311 -2.55 22.40 -3.31
CA ASP A 311 -2.69 23.82 -3.62
C ASP A 311 -4.18 24.15 -3.59
N PRO A 312 -4.73 24.54 -2.41
CA PRO A 312 -6.16 24.84 -2.27
C PRO A 312 -6.58 26.15 -2.95
N ASP A 313 -5.62 27.04 -3.25
CA ASP A 313 -5.86 28.39 -3.74
C ASP A 313 -5.75 28.51 -5.26
N THR A 314 -5.14 27.52 -5.93
CA THR A 314 -5.05 27.51 -7.40
C THR A 314 -6.42 27.56 -8.08
N THR A 315 -6.47 28.32 -9.16
CA THR A 315 -7.62 28.43 -10.06
C THR A 315 -7.46 27.59 -11.34
N ALA A 316 -6.38 26.80 -11.43
CA ALA A 316 -6.12 25.93 -12.57
C ALA A 316 -7.28 24.94 -12.77
N THR A 317 -7.53 24.60 -14.04
CA THR A 317 -8.58 23.65 -14.46
C THR A 317 -8.02 22.35 -15.02
N ASP A 318 -6.70 22.24 -15.17
CA ASP A 318 -6.02 21.05 -15.64
C ASP A 318 -5.73 20.03 -14.52
N LEU A 319 -5.21 18.88 -14.91
CA LEU A 319 -4.82 17.77 -14.03
C LEU A 319 -3.29 17.59 -13.96
N THR A 320 -2.51 18.64 -14.22
CA THR A 320 -1.05 18.58 -14.06
C THR A 320 -0.69 18.35 -12.59
N PRO A 321 0.28 17.48 -12.27
CA PRO A 321 0.70 17.25 -10.88
C PRO A 321 1.15 18.53 -10.17
N VAL A 322 0.72 18.67 -8.91
CA VAL A 322 1.22 19.69 -7.97
C VAL A 322 2.47 19.12 -7.32
N ASN A 323 3.62 19.76 -7.56
CA ASN A 323 4.93 19.35 -7.02
C ASN A 323 5.19 17.82 -7.17
N PRO A 324 5.30 17.31 -8.42
CA PRO A 324 5.46 15.88 -8.71
C PRO A 324 6.67 15.24 -8.00
#